data_AF-A0A2K6EW77-F1
#
_entry.id   AF-A0A2K6EW77-F1
#
_cell.length_a   1.000
_cell.length_b   1.000
_cell.length_c   1.000
_cell.angle_alpha   90.00
_cell.angle_beta   90.00
_cell.angle_gamma   90.00
#
_symmetry.space_group_name_H-M   'P 1'
#
loop_
_entity.id
_entity.type
_entity.pdbx_description
1 polymer ?
#
loop_
_entity_poly.entity_id
_entity_poly.type
_entity_poly.pdbx_seq_one_letter_code
_entity_poly.pdbx_strand_id
1 'polypeptide(L)'
;IHKIVTEGELNQLAQIRPLIFNFREQSALKDCLKMLEKKVAEYDIIQEFMTGTSHFVKHLQFTKWPDHGTPASADGFIKYVRYVRKSHLTGPLVVHCSAGVGRTGVFLCVDVVFCAIEKNYSFDIMNIVTQMREQRPGMIQTKEQYHFCYEIVLKVLQKLLTLD
;
A
#
# COMPACT_ATOMS: atom_id res chain seq x y z
N ILE A 1 -8.64 20.14 -19.09
CA ILE A 1 -10.06 19.72 -18.96
C ILE A 1 -10.20 18.42 -19.72
N HIS A 2 -10.19 17.27 -19.04
CA HIS A 2 -10.42 15.97 -19.69
C HIS A 2 -11.90 15.88 -20.06
N LYS A 3 -12.23 15.87 -21.36
CA LYS A 3 -13.59 15.60 -21.82
C LYS A 3 -13.89 14.13 -21.54
N ILE A 4 -14.78 13.89 -20.59
CA ILE A 4 -15.37 12.57 -20.36
C ILE A 4 -16.35 12.34 -21.52
N VAL A 5 -16.12 11.26 -22.28
CA VAL A 5 -17.00 10.84 -23.36
C VAL A 5 -18.36 10.50 -22.77
N THR A 6 -19.41 11.09 -23.31
CA THR A 6 -20.79 10.88 -22.86
C THR A 6 -21.32 9.53 -23.34
N GLU A 7 -22.30 8.95 -22.62
CA GLU A 7 -22.98 7.73 -23.07
C GLU A 7 -23.59 7.87 -24.49
N GLY A 8 -24.03 9.08 -24.85
CA GLY A 8 -24.52 9.38 -26.20
C GLY A 8 -23.43 9.24 -27.29
N GLU A 9 -22.20 9.68 -27.00
CA GLU A 9 -21.05 9.51 -27.91
C GLU A 9 -20.60 8.04 -27.98
N LEU A 10 -20.67 7.29 -26.87
CA LEU A 10 -20.41 5.84 -26.86
C LEU A 10 -21.44 5.07 -27.69
N ASN A 11 -22.72 5.44 -27.61
CA ASN A 11 -23.80 4.81 -28.38
C ASN A 11 -23.64 5.04 -29.89
N GLN A 12 -23.02 6.15 -30.31
CA GLN A 12 -22.67 6.39 -31.71
C GLN A 12 -21.51 5.51 -32.19
N LEU A 13 -20.54 5.20 -31.31
CA LEU A 13 -19.44 4.28 -31.61
C LEU A 13 -19.91 2.82 -31.72
N ALA A 14 -20.97 2.44 -30.99
CA ALA A 14 -21.56 1.10 -31.08
C ALA A 14 -22.21 0.79 -32.45
N GLN A 15 -22.43 1.81 -33.29
CA GLN A 15 -22.89 1.62 -34.67
C GLN A 15 -21.76 1.36 -35.69
N ILE A 16 -20.50 1.32 -35.23
CA ILE A 16 -19.35 0.98 -36.08
C ILE A 16 -19.33 -0.53 -36.31
N ARG A 17 -19.34 -0.91 -37.60
CA ARG A 17 -19.20 -2.23 -38.23
C ARG A 17 -19.23 -3.44 -37.28
N PRO A 18 -20.22 -4.36 -37.41
CA PRO A 18 -20.14 -5.64 -36.72
C PRO A 18 -18.83 -6.33 -37.09
N LEU A 19 -18.15 -6.89 -36.09
CA LEU A 19 -17.02 -7.78 -36.30
C LEU A 19 -17.51 -8.94 -37.19
N ILE A 20 -17.13 -8.92 -38.47
CA ILE A 20 -17.46 -9.98 -39.42
C ILE A 20 -16.52 -11.15 -39.12
N PHE A 21 -16.98 -12.05 -38.27
CA PHE A 21 -16.25 -13.28 -37.94
C PHE A 21 -16.47 -14.33 -39.02
N ASN A 22 -15.38 -14.92 -39.51
CA ASN A 22 -15.43 -16.03 -40.45
C ASN A 22 -15.96 -17.31 -39.79
N PHE A 23 -16.32 -18.33 -40.59
CA PHE A 23 -16.99 -19.55 -40.11
C PHE A 23 -16.20 -20.31 -39.02
N ARG A 24 -14.85 -20.27 -39.05
CA ARG A 24 -14.00 -20.88 -38.01
C ARG A 24 -14.01 -20.06 -36.72
N GLU A 25 -13.96 -18.73 -36.80
CA GLU A 25 -14.09 -17.84 -35.64
C GLU A 25 -15.47 -17.98 -34.97
N GLN A 26 -16.53 -18.22 -35.76
CA GLN A 26 -17.87 -18.49 -35.22
C GLN A 26 -17.97 -19.79 -34.43
N SER A 27 -17.14 -20.80 -34.71
CA SER A 27 -17.10 -22.04 -33.91
C SER A 27 -16.48 -21.78 -32.54
N ALA A 28 -15.32 -21.14 -32.50
CA ALA A 28 -14.63 -20.81 -31.24
C ALA A 28 -15.51 -19.91 -30.35
N LEU A 29 -16.21 -18.94 -30.95
CA LEU A 29 -17.15 -18.07 -30.23
C LEU A 29 -18.33 -18.85 -29.62
N LYS A 30 -18.87 -19.85 -30.33
CA LYS A 30 -19.94 -20.71 -29.80
C LYS A 30 -19.47 -21.59 -28.66
N ASP A 31 -18.24 -22.08 -28.74
CA ASP A 31 -17.64 -22.89 -27.67
C ASP A 31 -17.37 -22.03 -26.42
N CYS A 32 -16.85 -20.81 -26.60
CA CYS A 32 -16.72 -19.82 -25.54
C CYS A 32 -18.08 -19.47 -24.90
N LEU A 33 -19.12 -19.26 -25.71
CA LEU A 33 -20.46 -18.96 -25.22
C LEU A 33 -21.00 -20.10 -24.36
N LYS A 34 -20.96 -21.35 -24.85
CA LYS A 34 -21.40 -22.53 -24.10
C LYS A 34 -20.62 -22.71 -22.80
N MET A 35 -19.30 -22.51 -22.83
CA MET A 35 -18.46 -22.58 -21.64
C MET A 35 -18.90 -21.56 -20.58
N LEU A 36 -19.13 -20.31 -21.00
CA LEU A 36 -19.55 -19.22 -20.10
C LEU A 36 -20.96 -19.45 -19.56
N GLU A 37 -21.91 -19.83 -20.41
CA GLU A 37 -23.29 -20.14 -20.01
C GLU A 37 -23.32 -21.26 -18.96
N LYS A 38 -22.50 -22.31 -19.15
CA LYS A 38 -22.36 -23.39 -18.17
C LYS A 38 -21.77 -22.89 -16.85
N LYS A 39 -20.65 -22.14 -16.89
CA LYS A 39 -20.01 -21.59 -15.68
C LYS A 39 -20.95 -20.67 -14.89
N VAL A 40 -21.77 -19.86 -15.57
CA VAL A 40 -22.74 -18.95 -14.93
C VAL A 40 -23.92 -19.71 -14.31
N ALA A 41 -24.37 -20.80 -14.93
CA ALA A 41 -25.53 -21.55 -14.47
C ALA A 41 -25.27 -22.46 -13.25
N GLU A 42 -24.05 -22.98 -13.08
CA GLU A 42 -23.77 -24.09 -12.13
C GLU A 42 -23.22 -23.66 -10.75
N TYR A 43 -23.28 -22.38 -10.35
CA TYR A 43 -22.58 -21.86 -9.16
C TYR A 43 -21.05 -22.09 -9.16
N ASP A 44 -20.48 -22.63 -10.24
CA ASP A 44 -19.07 -22.92 -10.43
C ASP A 44 -18.20 -21.67 -10.30
N ILE A 45 -18.70 -20.51 -10.74
CA ILE A 45 -17.99 -19.22 -10.54
C ILE A 45 -17.87 -18.88 -9.05
N ILE A 46 -18.92 -19.13 -8.27
CA ILE A 46 -18.89 -18.87 -6.83
C ILE A 46 -17.95 -19.87 -6.16
N GLN A 47 -17.97 -21.15 -6.55
CA GLN A 47 -17.02 -22.12 -6.03
C GLN A 47 -15.58 -21.78 -6.43
N GLU A 48 -15.28 -21.44 -7.69
CA GLU A 48 -13.94 -20.99 -8.12
C GLU A 48 -13.45 -19.75 -7.35
N PHE A 49 -14.36 -18.81 -7.08
CA PHE A 49 -14.06 -17.61 -6.28
C PHE A 49 -13.86 -17.94 -4.79
N MET A 50 -14.61 -18.92 -4.27
CA MET A 50 -14.60 -19.33 -2.85
C MET A 50 -13.59 -20.45 -2.56
N THR A 51 -13.08 -21.15 -3.58
CA THR A 51 -11.98 -22.12 -3.51
C THR A 51 -10.68 -21.36 -3.34
N GLY A 52 -10.52 -20.76 -2.17
CA GLY A 52 -9.36 -19.99 -1.79
C GLY A 52 -8.89 -20.39 -0.40
N THR A 53 -7.58 -20.44 -0.23
CA THR A 53 -6.98 -20.40 1.10
C THR A 53 -7.38 -19.11 1.80
N SER A 54 -7.91 -19.21 3.01
CA SER A 54 -8.18 -18.04 3.84
C SER A 54 -6.90 -17.61 4.57
N HIS A 55 -6.70 -16.31 4.68
CA HIS A 55 -5.56 -15.73 5.37
C HIS A 55 -6.04 -14.72 6.41
N PHE A 56 -5.43 -14.76 7.59
CA PHE A 56 -5.68 -13.75 8.62
C PHE A 56 -4.79 -12.54 8.39
N VAL A 57 -5.41 -11.37 8.20
CA VAL A 57 -4.70 -10.09 8.05
C VAL A 57 -4.93 -9.25 9.31
N LYS A 58 -3.85 -8.87 9.98
CA LYS A 58 -3.91 -7.91 11.08
C LYS A 58 -3.76 -6.50 10.51
N HIS A 59 -4.84 -5.74 10.51
CA HIS A 59 -4.86 -4.34 10.07
C HIS A 59 -4.69 -3.40 11.26
N LEU A 60 -3.67 -2.55 11.22
CA LEU A 60 -3.37 -1.56 12.27
C LEU A 60 -3.50 -0.16 11.70
N GLN A 61 -4.29 0.69 12.37
CA GLN A 61 -4.56 2.05 11.92
C GLN A 61 -4.10 3.07 12.96
N PHE A 62 -3.19 3.95 12.56
CA PHE A 62 -2.80 5.11 13.36
C PHE A 62 -3.63 6.34 12.94
N THR A 63 -4.58 6.75 13.77
CA THR A 63 -5.62 7.73 13.39
C THR A 63 -5.23 9.19 13.67
N LYS A 64 -4.30 9.45 14.60
CA LYS A 64 -3.91 10.81 15.02
C LYS A 64 -2.71 11.35 14.23
N TRP A 65 -2.83 11.36 12.90
CA TRP A 65 -1.78 11.83 11.98
C TRP A 65 -2.38 12.49 10.72
N PRO A 66 -2.47 13.83 10.70
CA PRO A 66 -2.99 14.56 9.55
C PRO A 66 -2.09 14.43 8.33
N ASP A 67 -2.66 14.62 7.14
CA ASP A 67 -1.86 14.64 5.91
C ASP A 67 -0.92 15.84 5.89
N HIS A 68 0.26 15.67 5.27
CA HIS A 68 1.34 16.67 5.24
C HIS A 68 1.93 17.10 6.61
N GLY A 69 1.35 16.67 7.72
CA GLY A 69 1.82 16.95 9.07
C GLY A 69 2.58 15.77 9.71
N THR A 70 2.70 15.85 11.02
CA THR A 70 3.36 14.88 11.90
C THR A 70 2.34 14.26 12.89
N PRO A 71 2.64 13.11 13.50
CA PRO A 71 1.83 12.56 14.59
C PRO A 71 1.63 13.58 15.71
N ALA A 72 0.41 13.69 16.24
CA ALA A 72 0.10 14.62 17.33
C ALA A 72 0.81 14.29 18.67
N SER A 73 1.32 13.05 18.81
CA SER A 73 2.06 12.62 19.99
C SER A 73 3.23 11.74 19.58
N ALA A 74 4.45 12.20 19.85
CA ALA A 74 5.67 11.42 19.68
C ALA A 74 5.63 10.10 20.45
N ASP A 75 5.20 10.12 21.71
CA ASP A 75 5.09 8.91 22.54
C ASP A 75 4.02 7.95 22.02
N GLY A 76 2.89 8.46 21.54
CA GLY A 76 1.85 7.66 20.89
C GLY A 76 2.38 6.97 19.62
N PHE A 77 3.14 7.70 18.81
CA PHE A 77 3.76 7.17 17.61
C PHE A 77 4.82 6.10 17.91
N ILE A 78 5.71 6.33 18.88
CA ILE A 78 6.71 5.34 19.31
C ILE A 78 6.03 4.06 19.79
N LYS A 79 4.98 4.18 20.62
CA LYS A 79 4.19 3.01 21.08
C LYS A 79 3.57 2.26 19.90
N TYR A 80 3.04 2.97 18.92
CA TYR A 80 2.47 2.36 17.72
C TYR A 80 3.52 1.60 16.90
N VAL A 81 4.67 2.20 16.59
CA VAL A 81 5.76 1.52 15.85
C VAL A 81 6.20 0.26 16.59
N ARG A 82 6.40 0.32 17.91
CA ARG A 82 6.76 -0.85 18.73
C ARG A 82 5.68 -1.95 18.70
N TYR A 83 4.40 -1.55 18.74
CA TYR A 83 3.30 -2.50 18.66
C TYR A 83 3.20 -3.17 17.28
N VAL A 84 3.43 -2.43 16.20
CA VAL A 84 3.50 -2.97 14.84
C VAL A 84 4.63 -3.98 14.73
N ARG A 85 5.85 -3.63 15.16
CA ARG A 85 7.02 -4.54 15.17
C ARG A 85 6.75 -5.82 15.96
N LYS A 86 6.18 -5.69 17.17
CA LYS A 86 5.82 -6.84 18.02
C LYS A 86 4.72 -7.72 17.41
N SER A 87 3.83 -7.15 16.60
CA SER A 87 2.70 -7.86 16.00
C SER A 87 3.05 -8.53 14.66
N HIS A 88 4.17 -8.14 14.05
CA HIS A 88 4.63 -8.68 12.78
C HIS A 88 5.22 -10.08 12.98
N LEU A 89 4.87 -11.01 12.09
CA LEU A 89 5.33 -12.40 12.15
C LEU A 89 6.32 -12.70 11.03
N THR A 90 5.89 -12.58 9.78
CA THR A 90 6.68 -12.90 8.59
C THR A 90 6.22 -12.07 7.38
N GLY A 91 7.05 -12.06 6.33
CA GLY A 91 6.73 -11.41 5.06
C GLY A 91 6.93 -9.89 5.06
N PRO A 92 6.63 -9.21 3.94
CA PRO A 92 6.69 -7.75 3.88
C PRO A 92 5.51 -7.12 4.64
N LEU A 93 5.78 -6.00 5.33
CA LEU A 93 4.75 -5.21 5.97
C LEU A 93 4.15 -4.20 4.99
N VAL A 94 2.83 -4.23 4.80
CA VAL A 94 2.14 -3.25 3.95
C VAL A 94 1.91 -1.97 4.75
N VAL A 95 2.61 -0.89 4.38
CA VAL A 95 2.44 0.45 4.96
C VAL A 95 1.82 1.37 3.92
N HIS A 96 0.71 2.01 4.24
CA HIS A 96 0.10 2.99 3.34
C HIS A 96 -0.39 4.24 4.10
N CYS A 97 -0.62 5.30 3.32
CA CYS A 97 -1.36 6.48 3.77
C CYS A 97 -2.34 6.88 2.67
N SER A 98 -2.39 8.15 2.26
CA SER A 98 -3.12 8.59 1.06
C SER A 98 -2.29 8.33 -0.21
N ALA A 99 -1.17 9.04 -0.40
CA ALA A 99 -0.27 8.86 -1.55
C ALA A 99 0.80 7.77 -1.36
N GLY A 100 0.91 7.20 -0.15
CA GLY A 100 1.88 6.17 0.19
C GLY A 100 3.34 6.66 0.18
N VAL A 101 3.61 7.92 0.54
CA VAL A 101 4.95 8.52 0.48
C VAL A 101 5.33 9.36 1.71
N GLY A 102 4.49 10.31 2.15
CA GLY A 102 4.82 11.19 3.28
C GLY A 102 4.84 10.47 4.63
N ARG A 103 3.64 10.16 5.14
CA ARG A 103 3.46 9.42 6.42
C ARG A 103 4.08 8.01 6.37
N THR A 104 3.93 7.33 5.23
CA THR A 104 4.59 6.05 4.96
C THR A 104 6.10 6.16 5.11
N GLY A 105 6.73 7.16 4.50
CA GLY A 105 8.18 7.36 4.58
C GLY A 105 8.66 7.65 6.00
N VAL A 106 7.91 8.44 6.78
CA VAL A 106 8.24 8.67 8.20
C VAL A 106 8.19 7.37 9.00
N PHE A 107 7.13 6.56 8.82
CA PHE A 107 7.02 5.27 9.49
C PHE A 107 8.20 4.34 9.14
N LEU A 108 8.51 4.18 7.85
CA LEU A 108 9.59 3.32 7.39
C LEU A 108 10.96 3.82 7.88
N CYS A 109 11.24 5.12 7.81
CA CYS A 109 12.49 5.70 8.30
C CYS A 109 12.71 5.37 9.78
N VAL A 110 11.68 5.59 10.61
CA VAL A 110 11.78 5.35 12.05
C VAL A 110 11.90 3.86 12.36
N ASP A 111 11.17 3.00 11.65
CA ASP A 111 11.26 1.55 11.82
C ASP A 111 12.66 1.00 11.47
N VAL A 112 13.28 1.50 10.39
CA VAL A 112 14.65 1.15 10.01
C VAL A 112 15.65 1.60 11.09
N VAL A 113 15.50 2.82 11.61
CA VAL A 113 16.39 3.31 12.70
C VAL A 113 16.20 2.49 13.97
N PHE A 114 14.96 2.13 14.34
CA PHE A 114 14.73 1.29 15.52
C PHE A 114 15.36 -0.09 15.37
N CYS A 115 15.28 -0.69 14.17
CA CYS A 115 15.96 -1.94 13.85
C CYS A 115 17.50 -1.81 13.97
N ALA A 116 18.06 -0.69 13.50
CA ALA A 116 19.50 -0.42 13.62
C ALA A 116 19.93 -0.28 15.09
N ILE A 117 19.18 0.49 15.89
CA ILE A 117 19.42 0.65 17.34
C ILE A 117 19.37 -0.71 18.05
N GLU A 118 18.33 -1.51 17.82
CA GLU A 118 18.17 -2.85 18.43
C GLU A 118 19.33 -3.80 18.07
N LYS A 119 19.91 -3.65 16.88
CA LYS A 119 21.03 -4.46 16.39
C LYS A 119 22.41 -3.85 16.65
N ASN A 120 22.48 -2.73 17.37
CA ASN A 120 23.70 -1.98 17.63
C ASN A 120 24.47 -1.58 16.34
N TYR A 121 23.73 -1.17 15.31
CA TYR A 121 24.28 -0.63 14.08
C TYR A 121 24.21 0.89 14.06
N SER A 122 25.21 1.51 13.43
CA SER A 122 25.13 2.92 13.07
C SER A 122 24.02 3.14 12.04
N PHE A 123 23.42 4.32 12.06
CA PHE A 123 22.40 4.71 11.12
C PHE A 123 22.61 6.18 10.72
N ASP A 124 22.17 6.52 9.51
CA ASP A 124 22.14 7.89 9.02
C ASP A 124 20.78 8.14 8.36
N ILE A 125 20.01 9.08 8.91
CA ILE A 125 18.64 9.35 8.46
C ILE A 125 18.64 9.85 7.01
N MET A 126 19.61 10.68 6.62
CA MET A 126 19.67 11.20 5.25
C MET A 126 19.86 10.06 4.24
N ASN A 127 20.80 9.15 4.49
CA ASN A 127 21.07 7.99 3.65
C ASN A 127 19.88 7.04 3.60
N ILE A 128 19.19 6.79 4.73
CA ILE A 128 17.97 5.99 4.76
C ILE A 128 16.90 6.61 3.86
N VAL A 129 16.68 7.92 3.97
CA VAL A 129 15.68 8.62 3.15
C VAL A 129 16.06 8.64 1.67
N THR A 130 17.34 8.81 1.34
CA THR A 130 17.84 8.71 -0.04
C THR A 130 17.54 7.33 -0.63
N GLN A 131 17.90 6.25 0.07
CA GLN A 131 17.62 4.87 -0.38
C GLN A 131 16.12 4.58 -0.52
N MET A 132 15.29 5.11 0.39
CA MET A 132 13.83 4.99 0.26
C MET A 132 13.31 5.71 -1.00
N ARG A 133 13.87 6.88 -1.34
CA ARG A 133 13.48 7.67 -2.52
C ARG A 133 13.93 7.05 -3.83
N GLU A 134 15.01 6.28 -3.84
CA GLU A 134 15.44 5.46 -4.98
C GLU A 134 14.43 4.34 -5.30
N GLN A 135 13.79 3.77 -4.28
CA GLN A 135 12.79 2.71 -4.46
C GLN A 135 11.38 3.27 -4.71
N ARG A 136 11.01 4.38 -4.06
CA ARG A 136 9.74 5.07 -4.27
C ARG A 136 9.93 6.59 -4.16
N PRO A 137 9.89 7.32 -5.28
CA PRO A 137 10.08 8.77 -5.27
C PRO A 137 9.10 9.49 -4.34
N GLY A 138 9.61 10.50 -3.62
CA GLY A 138 8.80 11.34 -2.73
C GLY A 138 8.63 10.85 -1.29
N MET A 139 9.30 9.76 -0.89
CA MET A 139 9.32 9.32 0.52
C MET A 139 9.75 10.45 1.45
N ILE A 140 8.91 10.72 2.47
CA ILE A 140 8.94 11.91 3.33
C ILE A 140 8.80 13.19 2.50
N GLN A 141 7.60 13.80 2.58
CA GLN A 141 7.19 14.85 1.66
C GLN A 141 7.48 16.27 2.18
N THR A 142 7.45 16.47 3.49
CA THR A 142 7.57 17.81 4.09
C THR A 142 8.80 17.92 4.98
N LYS A 143 9.28 19.15 5.17
CA LYS A 143 10.40 19.44 6.08
C LYS A 143 10.05 19.05 7.51
N GLU A 144 8.80 19.27 7.91
CA GLU A 144 8.26 18.96 9.23
C GLU A 144 8.30 17.45 9.49
N GLN A 145 7.95 16.64 8.48
CA GLN A 145 8.07 15.17 8.54
C GLN A 145 9.52 14.72 8.67
N TYR A 146 10.44 15.33 7.91
CA TYR A 146 11.86 15.01 7.96
C TYR A 146 12.46 15.36 9.34
N HIS A 147 12.15 16.56 9.85
CA HIS A 147 12.53 16.99 11.21
C HIS A 147 11.99 16.03 12.28
N PHE A 148 10.73 15.61 12.15
CA PHE A 148 10.11 14.69 13.10
C PHE A 148 10.82 13.34 13.19
N CYS A 149 11.41 12.83 12.09
CA CYS A 149 12.23 11.62 12.15
C CYS A 149 13.41 11.79 13.12
N TYR A 150 14.14 12.91 13.04
CA TYR A 150 15.24 13.20 13.96
C TYR A 150 14.75 13.36 15.40
N GLU A 151 13.65 14.09 15.60
CA GLU A 151 13.07 14.32 16.93
C GLU A 151 12.71 13.01 17.64
N ILE A 152 12.07 12.07 16.93
CA ILE A 152 11.70 10.76 17.47
C ILE A 152 12.94 9.95 17.85
N VAL A 153 13.93 9.91 16.97
CA VAL A 153 15.15 9.15 17.20
C VAL A 153 15.93 9.71 18.39
N LEU A 154 16.08 11.04 18.47
CA LEU A 154 16.70 11.71 19.62
C LEU A 154 15.97 11.36 20.92
N LYS A 155 14.63 11.47 20.93
CA LYS A 155 13.81 11.16 22.10
C LYS A 155 13.94 9.70 22.54
N VAL A 156 14.04 8.75 21.61
CA VAL A 156 14.25 7.33 21.93
C VAL A 156 15.63 7.11 22.52
N LEU A 157 16.68 7.64 21.90
CA LEU A 157 18.06 7.49 22.40
C LEU A 157 18.24 8.11 23.79
N GLN A 158 17.71 9.31 24.02
CA GLN A 158 17.73 9.95 25.34
C GLN A 158 17.08 9.06 26.39
N LYS A 159 15.90 8.49 26.10
CA LYS A 159 15.23 7.58 27.03
C LYS A 159 16.04 6.32 27.32
N LEU A 160 16.72 5.76 26.32
CA LEU A 160 17.55 4.57 26.51
C LEU A 160 18.77 4.87 27.40
N LEU A 161 19.40 6.04 27.23
CA LEU A 161 20.58 6.45 27.99
C LEU A 161 20.28 6.98 29.40
N THR A 162 19.04 7.43 29.65
CA THR A 162 18.59 7.83 31.01
C THR A 162 18.09 6.67 31.87
N LEU A 163 18.05 5.46 31.32
CA LEU A 163 17.66 4.24 32.02
C LEU A 163 18.86 3.49 32.63
N ASP A 164 20.07 4.05 32.49
CA ASP A 164 21.29 3.62 33.19
C ASP A 164 21.48 4.38 34.51
#